data_AF-A0A829R333-F1
#
_entry.id   AF-A0A829R333-F1
#
_cell.length_a   1.000
_cell.length_b   1.000
_cell.length_c   1.000
_cell.angle_alpha   90.00
_cell.angle_beta   90.00
_cell.angle_gamma   90.00
#
_symmetry.space_group_name_H-M   'P 1'
#
loop_
_entity.id
_entity.type
_entity.pdbx_description
1 polymer ?
#
loop_
_entity_poly.entity_id
_entity_poly.type
_entity_poly.pdbx_seq_one_letter_code
_entity_poly.pdbx_strand_id
1 'polypeptide(L)'
;MERERALRLRMENEVDNFRSEKKKIEADIEMSLAIKQRFRKELEQTIDRLHFTIKKGRKDSVPPLQHAYHILEQAQYEENALVQTKIKALEIKKENLERGYKKQIEARETELVELRKERNEA
;
A
#
# COMPACT_ATOMS: atom_id res chain seq x y z
N MET A 1 -36.84 -8.13 18.23
CA MET A 1 -37.05 -7.36 16.98
C MET A 1 -36.14 -6.14 16.89
N GLU A 2 -36.15 -5.23 17.86
CA GLU A 2 -35.33 -4.00 17.83
C GLU A 2 -33.81 -4.27 17.90
N ARG A 3 -33.38 -5.19 18.78
CA ARG A 3 -31.97 -5.61 18.91
C ARG A 3 -31.39 -6.23 17.64
N GLU A 4 -32.15 -7.09 16.95
CA GLU A 4 -31.74 -7.70 15.68
C GLU A 4 -31.58 -6.65 14.58
N ARG A 5 -32.49 -5.66 14.49
CA ARG A 5 -32.39 -4.56 13.52
C ARG A 5 -31.15 -3.69 13.79
N ALA A 6 -30.91 -3.35 15.05
CA ALA A 6 -29.73 -2.57 15.45
C ALA A 6 -28.42 -3.32 15.13
N LEU A 7 -28.39 -4.64 15.34
CA LEU A 7 -27.22 -5.47 15.02
C LEU A 7 -26.95 -5.52 13.51
N ARG A 8 -27.98 -5.69 12.68
CA ARG A 8 -27.83 -5.66 11.21
C ARG A 8 -27.31 -4.32 10.70
N LEU A 9 -27.84 -3.22 11.23
CA LEU A 9 -27.36 -1.87 10.87
C LEU A 9 -25.88 -1.68 11.25
N ARG A 10 -25.44 -2.22 12.39
CA ARG A 10 -24.03 -2.21 12.77
C ARG A 10 -23.18 -3.01 11.78
N MET A 11 -23.62 -4.21 11.40
CA MET A 11 -22.91 -5.03 10.41
C MET A 11 -22.80 -4.33 9.06
N GLU A 12 -23.86 -3.67 8.59
CA GLU A 12 -23.83 -2.87 7.35
C GLU A 12 -22.80 -1.73 7.43
N ASN A 13 -22.79 -0.97 8.54
CA ASN A 13 -21.80 0.07 8.76
C ASN A 13 -20.36 -0.48 8.84
N GLU A 14 -20.17 -1.65 9.47
CA GLU A 14 -18.86 -2.33 9.54
C GLU A 14 -18.38 -2.75 8.14
N VAL A 15 -19.27 -3.25 7.28
CA VAL A 15 -18.97 -3.59 5.88
C VAL A 15 -18.54 -2.35 5.09
N ASP A 16 -19.28 -1.25 5.22
CA ASP A 16 -18.99 -0.02 4.48
C ASP A 16 -17.67 0.63 4.96
N ASN A 17 -17.42 0.64 6.26
CA ASN A 17 -16.16 1.10 6.84
C ASN A 17 -14.98 0.25 6.34
N PHE A 18 -15.10 -1.07 6.38
CA PHE A 18 -14.09 -1.99 5.86
C PHE A 18 -13.79 -1.72 4.38
N ARG A 19 -14.82 -1.59 3.54
CA ARG A 19 -14.66 -1.30 2.11
C ARG A 19 -13.96 0.03 1.87
N SER A 20 -14.35 1.07 2.63
CA SER A 20 -13.75 2.40 2.55
C SER A 20 -12.26 2.37 2.94
N GLU A 21 -11.92 1.73 4.05
CA GLU A 21 -10.53 1.61 4.50
C GLU A 21 -9.68 0.77 3.56
N LYS A 22 -10.20 -0.36 3.08
CA LYS A 22 -9.52 -1.20 2.09
C LYS A 22 -9.21 -0.41 0.82
N LYS A 23 -10.20 0.33 0.29
CA LYS A 23 -10.02 1.16 -0.91
C LYS A 23 -8.95 2.24 -0.71
N LYS A 24 -8.87 2.85 0.47
CA LYS A 24 -7.81 3.83 0.79
C LYS A 24 -6.43 3.19 0.77
N ILE A 25 -6.28 2.01 1.40
CA ILE A 25 -4.99 1.30 1.42
C ILE A 25 -4.58 0.86 0.00
N GLU A 26 -5.51 0.38 -0.81
CA GLU A 26 -5.25 0.00 -2.20
C GLU A 26 -4.82 1.21 -3.04
N ALA A 27 -5.50 2.35 -2.88
CA ALA A 27 -5.10 3.59 -3.55
C ALA A 27 -3.70 4.08 -3.12
N ASP A 28 -3.35 3.95 -1.84
CA ASP A 28 -2.02 4.31 -1.34
C ASP A 28 -0.91 3.40 -1.91
N ILE A 29 -1.20 2.11 -2.11
CA ILE A 29 -0.30 1.15 -2.77
C ILE A 29 -0.11 1.55 -4.23
N GLU A 30 -1.20 1.75 -4.97
CA GLU A 30 -1.17 2.15 -6.39
C GLU A 30 -0.40 3.46 -6.59
N MET A 31 -0.66 4.46 -5.75
CA MET A 31 0.07 5.73 -5.77
C MET A 31 1.57 5.53 -5.50
N SER A 32 1.93 4.69 -4.51
CA SER A 32 3.34 4.41 -4.20
C SER A 32 4.04 3.70 -5.37
N LEU A 33 3.36 2.78 -6.06
CA LEU A 33 3.87 2.13 -7.27
C LEU A 33 4.03 3.11 -8.43
N ALA A 34 3.07 4.01 -8.63
CA ALA A 34 3.13 5.02 -9.68
C ALA A 34 4.29 6.00 -9.45
N ILE A 35 4.48 6.47 -8.21
CA ILE A 35 5.60 7.35 -7.82
C ILE A 35 6.93 6.64 -8.10
N LYS A 36 7.07 5.39 -7.67
CA LYS A 36 8.26 4.57 -7.93
C LYS A 36 8.58 4.47 -9.41
N GLN A 37 7.56 4.16 -10.23
CA GLN A 37 7.75 3.99 -11.66
C GLN A 37 8.16 5.31 -12.34
N ARG A 38 7.58 6.43 -11.90
CA ARG A 38 7.92 7.75 -12.40
C ARG A 38 9.35 8.14 -12.01
N PHE A 39 9.69 8.01 -10.73
CA PHE A 39 11.03 8.30 -10.23
C PHE A 39 12.10 7.47 -10.95
N ARG A 40 11.86 6.16 -11.11
CA ARG A 40 12.74 5.27 -11.87
C ARG A 40 12.99 5.77 -13.29
N LYS A 41 11.94 6.17 -14.02
CA LYS A 41 12.08 6.69 -15.39
C LYS A 41 12.89 7.98 -15.45
N GLU A 42 12.62 8.93 -14.54
CA GLU A 42 13.33 10.22 -14.49
C GLU A 42 14.81 10.02 -14.13
N LEU A 43 15.10 9.08 -13.23
CA LEU A 43 16.45 8.76 -12.81
C LEU A 43 17.25 8.01 -13.88
N GLU A 44 16.65 6.97 -14.52
CA GLU A 44 17.26 6.24 -15.64
C GLU A 44 17.65 7.20 -16.79
N GLN A 45 16.78 8.14 -17.15
CA GLN A 45 17.09 9.16 -18.16
C GLN A 45 18.28 10.05 -17.77
N THR A 46 18.42 10.37 -16.48
CA THR A 46 19.51 11.20 -15.97
C THR A 46 20.84 10.43 -15.98
N ILE A 47 20.80 9.18 -15.53
CA ILE A 47 21.93 8.23 -15.54
C ILE A 47 22.42 8.00 -16.97
N ASP A 48 21.53 7.76 -17.93
CA ASP A 48 21.87 7.55 -19.34
C ASP A 48 22.56 8.78 -19.96
N ARG A 49 22.05 9.98 -19.68
CA ARG A 49 22.66 11.24 -20.15
C ARG A 49 24.05 11.45 -19.55
N LEU A 50 24.22 11.17 -18.26
CA LEU A 50 25.52 11.23 -17.58
C LEU A 50 26.52 10.22 -18.17
N HIS A 51 26.11 8.97 -18.36
CA HIS A 51 26.93 7.93 -18.96
C HIS A 51 27.38 8.35 -20.37
N PHE A 52 26.46 8.82 -21.22
CA PHE A 52 26.80 9.30 -22.56
C PHE A 52 27.80 10.47 -22.54
N THR A 53 27.62 11.41 -21.62
CA THR A 53 28.51 12.57 -21.45
C THR A 53 29.90 12.14 -20.99
N ILE A 54 29.98 11.21 -20.04
CA ILE A 54 31.25 10.60 -19.60
C ILE A 54 31.96 9.93 -20.77
N LYS A 55 31.24 9.15 -21.59
CA LYS A 55 31.82 8.48 -22.77
C LYS A 55 32.34 9.45 -23.84
N LYS A 56 31.77 10.65 -23.95
CA LYS A 56 32.16 11.66 -24.96
C LYS A 56 33.09 12.77 -24.42
N GLY A 57 33.29 12.87 -23.12
CA GLY A 57 33.95 14.00 -22.45
C GLY A 57 35.48 13.96 -22.50
N ARG A 58 36.11 15.15 -22.37
CA ARG A 58 37.57 15.30 -22.18
C ARG A 58 37.99 14.79 -20.80
N LYS A 59 39.21 14.25 -20.69
CA LYS A 59 39.78 13.58 -19.49
C LYS A 59 39.52 14.30 -18.16
N ASP A 60 39.52 15.63 -18.14
CA ASP A 60 39.43 16.42 -16.90
C ASP A 60 38.00 16.51 -16.32
N SER A 61 36.96 16.29 -17.15
CA SER A 61 35.55 16.32 -16.75
C SER A 61 34.99 14.95 -16.33
N VAL A 62 35.71 13.88 -16.64
CA VAL A 62 35.26 12.49 -16.42
C VAL A 62 35.19 12.10 -14.93
N PRO A 63 36.18 12.44 -14.07
CA PRO A 63 36.13 12.01 -12.67
C PRO A 63 34.95 12.59 -11.87
N PRO A 64 34.62 13.90 -11.95
CA PRO A 64 33.44 14.45 -11.28
C PRO A 64 32.11 13.85 -11.76
N LEU A 65 32.00 13.55 -13.06
CA LEU A 65 30.80 12.96 -13.64
C LEU A 65 30.63 11.47 -13.27
N GLN A 66 31.72 10.71 -13.19
CA GLN A 66 31.70 9.32 -12.69
C GLN A 66 31.25 9.25 -11.24
N HIS A 67 31.69 10.19 -10.40
CA HIS A 67 31.23 10.28 -9.02
C HIS A 67 29.73 10.58 -8.93
N ALA A 68 29.24 11.56 -9.71
CA ALA A 68 27.82 11.88 -9.80
C ALA A 68 26.98 10.68 -10.28
N TYR A 69 27.47 9.92 -11.27
CA TYR A 69 26.82 8.71 -11.75
C TYR A 69 26.66 7.66 -10.63
N HIS A 70 27.72 7.41 -9.86
CA HIS A 70 27.66 6.43 -8.76
C HIS A 70 26.70 6.85 -7.64
N ILE A 71 26.66 8.14 -7.29
CA ILE A 71 25.69 8.67 -6.31
C ILE A 71 24.26 8.43 -6.77
N LEU A 72 23.97 8.65 -8.07
CA LEU A 72 22.62 8.43 -8.61
C LEU A 72 22.23 6.95 -8.61
N GLU A 73 23.17 6.04 -8.91
CA GLU A 73 22.93 4.60 -8.79
C GLU A 73 22.63 4.18 -7.35
N GLN A 74 23.37 4.70 -6.37
CA GLN A 74 23.12 4.45 -4.95
C GLN A 74 21.75 4.98 -4.52
N ALA A 75 21.41 6.21 -4.92
CA ALA A 75 20.11 6.81 -4.65
C ALA A 75 18.95 5.99 -5.24
N GLN A 76 19.13 5.39 -6.42
CA GLN A 76 18.15 4.49 -7.03
C GLN A 76 17.89 3.25 -6.17
N TYR A 77 18.95 2.66 -5.62
CA TYR A 77 18.85 1.46 -4.80
C TYR A 77 18.16 1.76 -3.46
N GLU A 78 18.57 2.83 -2.79
CA GLU A 78 18.00 3.26 -1.51
C GLU A 78 16.51 3.62 -1.63
N GLU A 79 16.13 4.36 -2.67
CA GLU A 79 14.73 4.71 -2.92
C GLU A 79 13.87 3.46 -3.16
N ASN A 80 14.36 2.52 -3.97
CA ASN A 80 13.63 1.30 -4.26
C ASN A 80 13.41 0.48 -2.98
N ALA A 81 14.40 0.42 -2.09
CA ALA A 81 14.27 -0.25 -0.80
C ALA A 81 13.24 0.44 0.11
N LEU A 82 13.25 1.78 0.18
CA LEU A 82 12.29 2.56 0.97
C LEU A 82 10.86 2.37 0.46
N VAL A 83 10.64 2.48 -0.85
CA VAL A 83 9.29 2.30 -1.41
C VAL A 83 8.80 0.86 -1.27
N GLN A 84 9.66 -0.14 -1.47
CA GLN A 84 9.29 -1.53 -1.20
C GLN A 84 8.89 -1.74 0.27
N THR A 85 9.63 -1.13 1.21
CA THR A 85 9.31 -1.21 2.63
C THR A 85 7.93 -0.59 2.93
N LYS A 86 7.64 0.57 2.34
CA LYS A 86 6.34 1.23 2.48
C LYS A 86 5.19 0.39 1.90
N ILE A 87 5.37 -0.17 0.70
CA ILE A 87 4.37 -1.04 0.07
C ILE A 87 4.10 -2.26 0.93
N LYS A 88 5.14 -2.95 1.41
CA LYS A 88 4.99 -4.10 2.32
C LYS A 88 4.21 -3.74 3.59
N ALA A 89 4.48 -2.59 4.18
CA ALA A 89 3.74 -2.13 5.36
C ALA A 89 2.24 -1.90 5.06
N LEU A 90 1.92 -1.37 3.88
CA LEU A 90 0.53 -1.21 3.43
C LEU A 90 -0.15 -2.56 3.15
N GLU A 91 0.55 -3.51 2.56
CA GLU A 91 0.06 -4.87 2.33
C GLU A 91 -0.24 -5.59 3.65
N ILE A 92 0.67 -5.50 4.63
CA ILE A 92 0.44 -6.04 5.98
C ILE A 92 -0.76 -5.36 6.65
N LYS A 93 -0.91 -4.04 6.49
CA LYS A 93 -2.05 -3.30 7.03
C LYS A 93 -3.37 -3.78 6.40
N LYS A 94 -3.39 -4.02 5.09
CA LYS A 94 -4.54 -4.57 4.38
C LYS A 94 -4.89 -5.98 4.89
N GLU A 95 -3.90 -6.86 5.03
CA GLU A 95 -4.12 -8.22 5.53
C GLU A 95 -4.69 -8.21 6.95
N ASN A 96 -4.14 -7.37 7.83
CA ASN A 96 -4.63 -7.23 9.20
C ASN A 96 -6.07 -6.68 9.25
N LEU A 97 -6.39 -5.72 8.38
CA LEU A 97 -7.74 -5.18 8.23
C LEU A 97 -8.72 -6.27 7.79
N GLU A 98 -8.37 -7.04 6.75
CA GLU A 98 -9.20 -8.16 6.24
C GLU A 98 -9.43 -9.23 7.31
N ARG A 99 -8.37 -9.60 8.04
CA ARG A 99 -8.44 -10.57 9.14
C ARG A 99 -9.29 -10.07 10.30
N GLY A 100 -9.14 -8.79 10.67
CA GLY A 100 -9.92 -8.16 11.74
C GLY A 100 -11.41 -8.10 11.40
N TYR A 101 -11.72 -7.63 10.18
CA TYR A 101 -13.09 -7.57 9.67
C TYR A 101 -13.76 -8.94 9.64
N LYS A 102 -13.07 -9.97 9.14
CA LYS A 102 -13.60 -11.33 9.11
C LYS A 102 -14.02 -11.83 10.50
N LYS A 103 -13.16 -11.65 11.51
CA LYS A 103 -13.47 -12.04 12.90
C LYS A 103 -14.67 -11.28 13.46
N GLN A 104 -14.78 -9.99 13.16
CA GLN A 104 -15.89 -9.16 13.63
C GLN A 104 -17.21 -9.62 13.03
N ILE A 105 -17.28 -9.84 11.72
CA ILE A 105 -18.49 -10.33 11.05
C ILE A 105 -18.88 -11.71 11.55
N GLU A 106 -17.95 -12.65 11.68
CA GLU A 106 -18.24 -13.99 12.22
C GLU A 106 -18.86 -13.93 13.64
N ALA A 107 -18.33 -13.06 14.50
CA ALA A 107 -18.88 -12.85 15.84
C ALA A 107 -20.30 -12.26 15.80
N ARG A 108 -20.54 -11.29 14.92
CA ARG A 108 -21.85 -10.64 14.75
C ARG A 108 -22.89 -11.58 14.13
N GLU A 109 -22.49 -12.43 13.20
CA GLU A 109 -23.35 -13.47 12.62
C GLU A 109 -23.75 -14.49 13.69
N THR A 110 -22.81 -14.88 14.56
CA THR A 110 -23.10 -15.76 15.70
C THR A 110 -24.11 -15.13 16.65
N GLU A 111 -23.90 -13.87 17.06
CA GLU A 111 -24.83 -13.09 17.89
C GLU A 111 -26.23 -13.02 17.26
N LEU A 112 -26.30 -12.86 15.94
CA LEU A 112 -27.56 -12.78 15.20
C LEU A 112 -28.28 -14.13 15.15
N VAL A 113 -27.55 -15.25 15.08
CA VAL A 113 -28.12 -16.60 15.18
C VAL A 113 -28.67 -16.86 16.58
N GLU A 114 -27.95 -16.48 17.62
CA GLU A 114 -28.40 -16.62 19.02
C GLU A 114 -29.68 -15.83 19.29
N LEU A 115 -29.73 -14.55 18.90
CA LEU A 115 -30.93 -13.72 19.02
C LEU A 115 -32.16 -14.31 18.30
N ARG A 116 -31.94 -15.02 17.18
CA ARG A 116 -33.02 -15.69 16.45
C ARG A 116 -33.50 -16.96 17.16
N LYS A 117 -32.60 -17.70 17.81
CA LYS A 117 -32.96 -18.87 18.62
C LYS A 117 -33.78 -18.46 19.83
N GLU A 118 -33.31 -17.47 20.60
CA GLU A 118 -34.03 -16.93 21.77
C GLU A 118 -35.44 -16.48 21.42
N ARG A 119 -35.62 -15.84 20.25
CA ARG A 119 -36.94 -15.40 19.77
C ARG A 119 -37.85 -16.57 19.39
N ASN A 120 -37.29 -17.68 18.89
CA ASN A 120 -38.09 -18.84 18.48
C ASN A 120 -38.42 -19.77 19.66
N GLU A 121 -37.71 -19.64 20.78
CA GLU A 121 -37.92 -20.38 22.03
C GLU A 121 -38.81 -19.61 23.03
N ALA A 122 -39.06 -18.32 22.80
CA ALA A 122 -39.98 -17.46 23.55
C ALA A 122 -41.35 -17.34 22.89
#